data_AF-A0A7X8UCQ6-F1
#
_entry.id   AF-A0A7X8UCQ6-F1
#
_cell.length_a   1.000
_cell.length_b   1.000
_cell.length_c   1.000
_cell.angle_alpha   90.00
_cell.angle_beta   90.00
_cell.angle_gamma   90.00
#
_symmetry.space_group_name_H-M   'P 1'
#
loop_
_entity.id
_entity.type
_entity.pdbx_description
1 polymer ?
#
loop_
_entity_poly.entity_id
_entity_poly.type
_entity_poly.pdbx_seq_one_letter_code
_entity_poly.pdbx_strand_id
1 'polypeptide(L)'
;MIRHLTVTSPLGPILLSADGLGLTSIRIRPADLPEDSAAPDDGLLETARQLAAYFRGELGTFRLKLHPAGTPFQQAVWRELEKIPYGTTLSYGEVAARVGNPAAARAVGGANGRNPLPIVVPCHRVIAGDGSLGGYTGGVDIKKFLLALEAEAVLSRAPARSSSRSGRK
;
A
#
# COMPACT_ATOMS: atom_id res chain seq x y z
N MET A 1 7.34 -14.65 -19.13
CA MET A 1 8.65 -14.10 -18.73
C MET A 1 8.38 -12.99 -17.72
N ILE A 2 9.07 -13.00 -16.57
CA ILE A 2 8.98 -11.92 -15.59
C ILE A 2 9.95 -10.81 -16.00
N ARG A 3 9.52 -9.56 -15.87
CA ARG A 3 10.35 -8.35 -16.04
C ARG A 3 10.54 -7.68 -14.71
N HIS A 4 11.64 -6.94 -14.59
CA HIS A 4 12.00 -6.26 -13.36
C HIS A 4 12.38 -4.81 -13.60
N LEU A 5 12.11 -3.97 -12.59
CA LEU A 5 12.57 -2.59 -12.55
C LEU A 5 12.89 -2.21 -11.11
N THR A 6 14.11 -1.74 -10.85
CA THR A 6 14.48 -1.19 -9.54
C THR A 6 14.34 0.32 -9.56
N VAL A 7 13.67 0.87 -8.55
CA VAL A 7 13.49 2.31 -8.36
C VAL A 7 14.01 2.75 -7.00
N THR A 8 14.54 3.97 -6.92
CA THR A 8 14.91 4.59 -5.64
C THR A 8 13.68 5.18 -4.96
N SER A 9 13.61 5.07 -3.63
CA SER A 9 12.52 5.66 -2.83
C SER A 9 13.02 6.11 -1.46
N PRO A 10 12.22 6.89 -0.71
CA PRO A 10 12.51 7.20 0.70
C PRO A 10 12.64 5.96 1.61
N LEU A 11 12.11 4.81 1.19
CA LEU A 11 12.22 3.54 1.90
C LEU A 11 13.46 2.73 1.49
N GLY A 12 14.32 3.27 0.62
CA GLY A 12 15.42 2.56 -0.02
C GLY A 12 15.05 2.03 -1.42
N PRO A 13 15.86 1.14 -2.01
CA PRO A 13 15.56 0.56 -3.31
C PRO A 13 14.28 -0.29 -3.26
N ILE A 14 13.45 -0.17 -4.28
CA ILE A 14 12.24 -0.97 -4.48
C ILE A 14 12.37 -1.71 -5.80
N LEU A 15 12.26 -3.03 -5.74
CA LEU A 15 12.21 -3.87 -6.93
C LEU A 15 10.77 -4.18 -7.29
N LEU A 16 10.39 -3.80 -8.50
CA LEU A 16 9.11 -4.08 -9.14
C LEU A 16 9.26 -5.31 -10.03
N SER A 17 8.30 -6.21 -10.00
CA SER A 17 8.24 -7.35 -10.92
C SER A 17 6.88 -7.44 -11.59
N ALA A 18 6.86 -7.69 -12.89
CA ALA A 18 5.64 -7.84 -13.67
C ALA A 18 5.74 -9.03 -14.63
N ASP A 19 4.59 -9.62 -14.92
CA ASP A 19 4.43 -10.57 -16.02
C ASP A 19 3.66 -9.92 -17.18
N GLY A 20 3.28 -10.72 -18.19
CA GLY A 20 2.51 -10.20 -19.33
C GLY A 20 1.08 -9.74 -18.99
N LEU A 21 0.61 -9.93 -17.75
CA LEU A 21 -0.74 -9.61 -17.30
C LEU A 21 -0.75 -8.40 -16.35
N GLY A 22 0.28 -8.24 -15.51
CA GLY A 22 0.41 -7.07 -14.64
C GLY A 22 1.53 -7.17 -13.60
N LEU A 23 1.49 -6.24 -12.64
CA LEU A 23 2.41 -6.19 -11.52
C LEU A 23 2.18 -7.37 -10.58
N THR A 24 3.23 -8.17 -10.35
CA THR A 24 3.15 -9.42 -9.57
C THR A 24 3.80 -9.29 -8.19
N SER A 25 4.85 -8.47 -8.05
CA SER A 25 5.45 -8.20 -6.73
C SER A 25 6.13 -6.83 -6.62
N ILE A 26 6.15 -6.31 -5.39
CA ILE A 26 6.93 -5.15 -4.95
C ILE A 26 7.78 -5.59 -3.75
N ARG A 27 9.11 -5.54 -3.87
CA ARG A 27 10.04 -5.84 -2.78
C ARG A 27 10.74 -4.55 -2.35
N ILE A 28 10.57 -4.15 -1.08
CA ILE A 28 11.24 -2.98 -0.49
C ILE A 28 12.53 -3.43 0.17
N ARG A 29 13.64 -2.74 -0.10
CA ARG A 29 15.01 -3.10 0.36
C ARG A 29 15.33 -4.58 0.04
N PRO A 30 15.24 -5.02 -1.24
CA PRO A 30 15.52 -6.40 -1.58
C PRO A 30 16.97 -6.76 -1.22
N ALA A 31 17.18 -7.96 -0.68
CA ALA A 31 18.52 -8.47 -0.37
C ALA A 31 19.30 -8.85 -1.65
N ASP A 32 18.55 -9.28 -2.67
CA ASP A 32 19.02 -9.73 -3.96
C ASP A 32 18.35 -8.94 -5.10
N LEU A 33 19.12 -8.63 -6.13
CA LEU A 33 18.59 -8.15 -7.39
C LEU A 33 18.69 -9.29 -8.43
N PRO A 34 17.67 -9.48 -9.27
CA PRO A 34 17.76 -10.44 -10.35
C PRO A 34 18.90 -10.05 -11.30
N GLU A 35 19.78 -11.01 -11.60
CA GLU A 35 20.97 -10.80 -12.45
C GLU A 35 20.59 -10.51 -13.91
N ASP A 36 19.44 -11.03 -14.35
CA ASP A 36 18.97 -10.93 -15.72
C ASP A 36 17.53 -10.41 -15.71
N SER A 37 17.32 -9.19 -16.21
CA SER A 37 15.99 -8.66 -16.43
C SER A 37 15.89 -8.09 -17.83
N ALA A 38 14.96 -8.64 -18.62
CA ALA A 38 14.53 -8.00 -19.85
C ALA A 38 14.14 -6.54 -19.56
N ALA A 39 14.31 -5.67 -20.57
CA ALA A 39 13.97 -4.25 -20.44
C ALA A 39 12.57 -4.07 -19.82
N PRO A 40 12.39 -3.09 -18.92
CA PRO A 40 11.10 -2.87 -18.27
C PRO A 40 10.04 -2.54 -19.31
N ASP A 41 8.83 -3.06 -19.10
CA ASP A 41 7.69 -2.70 -19.93
C ASP A 41 7.00 -1.42 -19.43
N ASP A 42 6.07 -0.89 -20.24
CA ASP A 42 5.30 0.31 -19.93
C ASP A 42 4.56 0.21 -18.59
N GLY A 43 4.15 -1.00 -18.19
CA GLY A 43 3.48 -1.24 -16.91
C GLY A 43 4.39 -1.01 -15.71
N LEU A 44 5.65 -1.47 -15.79
CA LEU A 44 6.65 -1.21 -14.76
C LEU A 44 7.05 0.28 -14.72
N LEU A 45 7.20 0.93 -15.88
CA LEU A 45 7.50 2.36 -15.96
C LEU A 45 6.37 3.21 -15.37
N GLU A 46 5.11 2.86 -15.65
CA GLU A 46 3.95 3.55 -15.08
C GLU A 46 3.84 3.29 -13.57
N THR A 47 4.15 2.07 -13.11
CA THR A 47 4.23 1.77 -11.67
C THR A 47 5.28 2.64 -10.98
N ALA A 48 6.47 2.76 -11.55
CA ALA A 48 7.54 3.63 -11.04
C ALA A 48 7.10 5.09 -10.96
N ARG A 49 6.43 5.60 -12.01
CA ARG A 49 5.90 6.97 -12.06
C ARG A 49 4.87 7.23 -10.97
N GLN A 50 3.91 6.31 -10.76
CA GLN A 50 2.88 6.44 -9.74
C GLN A 50 3.46 6.32 -8.32
N LEU A 51 4.43 5.44 -8.10
CA LEU A 51 5.14 5.34 -6.81
C LEU A 51 5.87 6.65 -6.48
N ALA A 52 6.55 7.25 -7.47
CA ALA A 52 7.21 8.54 -7.26
C ALA A 52 6.19 9.63 -6.87
N ALA A 53 5.02 9.69 -7.51
CA ALA A 53 3.95 10.62 -7.15
C ALA A 53 3.34 10.32 -5.76
N TYR A 54 3.19 9.05 -5.39
CA TYR A 54 2.73 8.62 -4.07
C TYR A 54 3.68 9.11 -2.97
N PHE A 55 4.99 8.91 -3.13
CA PHE A 55 5.98 9.37 -2.15
C PHE A 55 6.10 10.89 -2.01
N ARG A 56 5.61 11.66 -3.01
CA ARG A 56 5.47 13.11 -2.92
C ARG A 56 4.13 13.57 -2.33
N GLY A 57 3.23 12.65 -1.95
CA GLY A 57 1.89 12.96 -1.47
C GLY A 57 0.92 13.44 -2.56
N GLU A 58 1.28 13.32 -3.83
CA GLU A 58 0.49 13.82 -4.96
C GLU A 58 -0.58 12.81 -5.41
N LEU A 59 -0.35 11.51 -5.17
CA LEU A 59 -1.21 10.41 -5.63
C LEU A 59 -1.85 9.65 -4.46
N GLY A 60 -3.19 9.62 -4.43
CA GLY A 60 -3.97 8.89 -3.43
C GLY A 60 -4.47 7.51 -3.87
N THR A 61 -4.52 7.24 -5.18
CA THR A 61 -5.09 6.00 -5.73
C THR A 61 -4.25 5.52 -6.90
N PHE A 62 -3.81 4.27 -6.84
CA PHE A 62 -3.10 3.63 -7.94
C PHE A 62 -4.07 3.17 -9.02
N ARG A 63 -3.68 3.34 -10.28
CA ARG A 63 -4.40 2.80 -11.46
C ARG A 63 -3.43 1.94 -12.24
N LEU A 64 -3.27 0.70 -11.80
CA LEU A 64 -2.30 -0.26 -12.33
C LEU A 64 -2.98 -1.60 -12.60
N LYS A 65 -2.47 -2.34 -13.59
CA LYS A 65 -2.86 -3.76 -13.77
C LYS A 65 -2.12 -4.60 -12.74
N LEU A 66 -2.86 -5.24 -11.85
CA LEU A 66 -2.30 -6.08 -10.78
C LEU A 66 -2.55 -7.55 -11.12
N HIS A 67 -1.54 -8.39 -10.90
CA HIS A 67 -1.66 -9.83 -11.06
C HIS A 67 -0.93 -10.58 -9.92
N PRO A 68 -1.32 -10.35 -8.65
CA PRO A 68 -0.69 -11.03 -7.51
C PRO A 68 -1.11 -12.50 -7.41
N ALA A 69 -0.16 -13.40 -7.20
CA ALA A 69 -0.43 -14.81 -6.95
C ALA A 69 -0.82 -15.05 -5.48
N GLY A 70 -1.91 -15.77 -5.24
CA GLY A 70 -2.38 -16.10 -3.89
C GLY A 70 -3.63 -16.97 -3.90
N THR A 71 -4.02 -17.49 -2.73
CA THR A 71 -5.26 -18.25 -2.56
C THR A 71 -6.50 -17.38 -2.81
N PRO A 72 -7.67 -17.96 -3.11
CA PRO A 72 -8.91 -17.18 -3.29
C PRO A 72 -9.22 -16.24 -2.10
N PHE A 73 -8.97 -16.71 -0.87
CA PHE A 73 -9.14 -15.89 0.34
C PHE A 73 -8.15 -14.74 0.41
N GLN A 74 -6.87 -14.97 0.09
CA GLN A 74 -5.86 -13.92 0.05
C GLN A 74 -6.22 -12.83 -0.97
N GLN A 75 -6.58 -13.23 -2.19
CA GLN A 75 -6.98 -12.30 -3.23
C GLN A 75 -8.25 -11.52 -2.83
N ALA A 76 -9.21 -12.16 -2.15
CA ALA A 76 -10.39 -11.46 -1.63
C ALA A 76 -10.02 -10.40 -0.59
N VAL A 77 -9.12 -10.73 0.34
CA VAL A 77 -8.60 -9.76 1.32
C VAL A 77 -7.90 -8.60 0.59
N TRP A 78 -6.97 -8.87 -0.33
CA TRP A 78 -6.23 -7.83 -1.04
C TRP A 78 -7.13 -6.86 -1.81
N ARG A 79 -8.18 -7.38 -2.48
CA ARG A 79 -9.20 -6.55 -3.13
C ARG A 79 -9.95 -5.64 -2.15
N GLU A 80 -10.20 -6.09 -0.92
CA GLU A 80 -10.79 -5.21 0.11
C GLU A 80 -9.79 -4.18 0.64
N LEU A 81 -8.50 -4.51 0.72
CA LEU A 81 -7.47 -3.56 1.11
C LEU A 81 -7.37 -2.40 0.10
N GLU A 82 -7.44 -2.67 -1.20
CA GLU A 82 -7.41 -1.66 -2.26
C GLU A 82 -8.52 -0.59 -2.12
N LYS A 83 -9.63 -0.94 -1.46
CA LYS A 83 -10.76 -0.02 -1.23
C LYS A 83 -10.56 0.89 -0.02
N ILE A 84 -9.52 0.68 0.79
CA ILE A 84 -9.25 1.53 1.96
C ILE A 84 -8.71 2.88 1.46
N PRO A 85 -9.42 4.01 1.69
CA PRO A 85 -8.96 5.31 1.19
C PRO A 85 -7.59 5.73 1.74
N TYR A 86 -6.87 6.50 0.94
CA TYR A 86 -5.60 7.13 1.34
C TYR A 86 -5.78 7.97 2.61
N GLY A 87 -4.86 7.80 3.57
CA GLY A 87 -4.89 8.52 4.85
C GLY A 87 -5.92 8.02 5.85
N THR A 88 -6.56 6.88 5.58
CA THR A 88 -7.49 6.22 6.51
C THR A 88 -7.02 4.82 6.88
N THR A 89 -7.53 4.30 7.99
CA THR A 89 -7.20 2.96 8.49
C THR A 89 -8.46 2.16 8.77
N LEU A 90 -8.33 0.84 8.71
CA LEU A 90 -9.32 -0.11 9.21
C LEU A 90 -8.67 -1.09 10.18
N SER A 91 -9.45 -1.68 11.06
CA SER A 91 -9.04 -2.82 11.87
C SER A 91 -9.10 -4.12 11.08
N TYR A 92 -8.33 -5.13 11.53
CA TYR A 92 -8.45 -6.49 10.98
C TYR A 92 -9.88 -7.06 11.05
N GLY A 93 -10.64 -6.70 12.09
CA GLY A 93 -12.04 -7.11 12.26
C GLY A 93 -12.97 -6.47 11.24
N GLU A 94 -12.78 -5.18 10.94
CA GLU A 94 -13.56 -4.49 9.89
C GLU A 94 -13.28 -5.08 8.50
N VAL A 95 -12.01 -5.39 8.19
CA VAL A 95 -11.68 -6.06 6.94
C VAL A 95 -12.29 -7.47 6.91
N ALA A 96 -12.27 -8.21 8.02
CA ALA A 96 -12.88 -9.54 8.14
C ALA A 96 -14.40 -9.49 7.88
N ALA A 97 -15.10 -8.49 8.41
CA ALA A 97 -16.51 -8.28 8.14
C ALA A 97 -16.77 -7.98 6.65
N ARG A 98 -15.92 -7.15 6.01
CA ARG A 98 -16.06 -6.80 4.58
C ARG A 98 -15.82 -7.98 3.64
N VAL A 99 -14.94 -8.92 4.00
CA VAL A 99 -14.75 -10.16 3.22
C VAL A 99 -15.80 -11.24 3.52
N GLY A 100 -16.82 -10.92 4.33
CA GLY A 100 -17.95 -11.81 4.61
C GLY A 100 -17.76 -12.79 5.77
N ASN A 101 -16.70 -12.65 6.56
CA ASN A 101 -16.49 -13.49 7.76
C ASN A 101 -15.95 -12.65 8.92
N PRO A 102 -16.82 -12.06 9.76
CA PRO A 102 -16.41 -11.23 10.91
C PRO A 102 -15.49 -11.93 11.91
N ALA A 103 -15.52 -13.27 12.00
CA ALA A 103 -14.66 -14.04 12.90
C ALA A 103 -13.24 -14.28 12.33
N ALA A 104 -12.98 -13.89 11.08
CA ALA A 104 -11.73 -14.20 10.37
C ALA A 104 -10.59 -13.19 10.59
N ALA A 105 -10.65 -12.30 11.59
CA ALA A 105 -9.64 -11.24 11.80
C ALA A 105 -8.19 -11.77 11.80
N ARG A 106 -7.95 -12.93 12.44
CA ARG A 106 -6.61 -13.55 12.48
C ARG A 106 -6.17 -14.07 11.11
N ALA A 107 -7.09 -14.66 10.35
CA ALA A 107 -6.84 -15.13 8.99
C ALA A 107 -6.58 -13.95 8.03
N VAL A 108 -7.33 -12.85 8.18
CA VAL A 108 -7.08 -11.59 7.48
C VAL A 108 -5.69 -11.06 7.81
N GLY A 109 -5.26 -11.09 9.07
CA GLY A 109 -3.89 -10.73 9.44
C GLY A 109 -2.83 -11.53 8.68
N GLY A 110 -3.02 -12.84 8.54
CA GLY A 110 -2.16 -13.70 7.74
C GLY A 110 -2.17 -13.39 6.24
N ALA A 111 -3.34 -13.08 5.66
CA ALA A 111 -3.46 -12.65 4.27
C ALA A 111 -2.84 -11.26 4.01
N ASN A 112 -3.04 -10.32 4.94
CA ASN A 112 -2.46 -8.98 4.93
C ASN A 112 -0.93 -9.03 4.95
N GLY A 113 -0.36 -9.90 5.79
CA GLY A 113 1.10 -10.10 5.88
C GLY A 113 1.71 -10.80 4.65
N ARG A 114 0.91 -11.48 3.84
CA ARG A 114 1.34 -12.15 2.60
C ARG A 114 1.07 -11.33 1.35
N ASN A 115 0.68 -10.06 1.49
CA ASN A 115 0.48 -9.16 0.37
C ASN A 115 1.78 -9.00 -0.46
N PRO A 116 1.80 -9.44 -1.74
CA PRO A 116 2.99 -9.31 -2.58
C PRO A 116 3.19 -7.90 -3.15
N LEU A 117 2.20 -7.01 -3.00
CA LEU A 117 2.18 -5.67 -3.58
C LEU A 117 2.01 -4.59 -2.48
N PRO A 118 2.92 -4.49 -1.49
CA PRO A 118 2.85 -3.42 -0.49
C PRO A 118 2.82 -2.04 -1.14
N ILE A 119 2.28 -1.03 -0.43
CA ILE A 119 2.04 0.34 -0.91
C ILE A 119 0.87 0.41 -1.90
N VAL A 120 0.92 -0.34 -3.00
CA VAL A 120 -0.13 -0.38 -4.04
C VAL A 120 -1.39 -1.06 -3.51
N VAL A 121 -1.25 -2.25 -2.93
CA VAL A 121 -2.26 -2.88 -2.07
C VAL A 121 -1.91 -2.45 -0.64
N PRO A 122 -2.72 -1.59 0.02
CA PRO A 122 -2.28 -0.82 1.17
C PRO A 122 -2.42 -1.59 2.50
N CYS A 123 -1.67 -2.69 2.64
CA CYS A 123 -1.67 -3.52 3.85
C CYS A 123 -1.15 -2.79 5.12
N HIS A 124 -0.49 -1.64 4.95
CA HIS A 124 -0.08 -0.75 6.05
C HIS A 124 -1.25 0.02 6.66
N ARG A 125 -2.40 0.13 5.97
CA ARG A 125 -3.61 0.79 6.47
C ARG A 125 -4.46 -0.09 7.39
N VAL A 126 -4.09 -1.35 7.59
CA VAL A 126 -4.81 -2.25 8.52
C VAL A 126 -4.11 -2.29 9.87
N ILE A 127 -4.80 -1.95 10.94
CA ILE A 127 -4.26 -1.88 12.31
C ILE A 127 -5.04 -2.79 13.28
N ALA A 128 -4.58 -2.89 14.52
CA ALA A 128 -5.32 -3.60 15.56
C ALA A 128 -6.57 -2.80 15.97
N GLY A 129 -7.59 -3.49 16.51
CA GLY A 129 -8.85 -2.87 16.91
C GLY A 129 -8.74 -1.91 18.10
N ASP A 130 -7.64 -1.99 18.86
CA ASP A 130 -7.30 -1.06 19.96
C ASP A 130 -6.54 0.19 19.48
N GLY A 131 -6.33 0.34 18.17
CA GLY A 131 -5.58 1.44 17.57
C GLY A 131 -4.06 1.23 17.54
N SER A 132 -3.53 0.14 18.10
CA SER A 132 -2.11 -0.19 17.97
C SER A 132 -1.77 -0.63 16.54
N LEU A 133 -0.52 -0.40 16.13
CA LEU A 133 -0.11 -0.69 14.75
C LEU A 133 -0.13 -2.18 14.40
N GLY A 134 0.06 -3.08 15.36
CA GLY A 134 0.30 -4.49 15.07
C GLY A 134 1.58 -4.73 14.25
N GLY A 135 1.68 -5.92 13.65
CA GLY A 135 2.84 -6.33 12.84
C GLY A 135 2.81 -5.79 11.40
N TYR A 136 3.98 -5.78 10.76
CA TYR A 136 4.12 -5.49 9.33
C TYR A 136 5.30 -6.27 8.75
N THR A 137 5.07 -7.07 7.70
CA THR A 137 6.08 -7.97 7.12
C THR A 137 7.32 -7.22 6.63
N GLY A 138 7.16 -5.99 6.11
CA GLY A 138 8.27 -5.15 5.68
C GLY A 138 9.00 -4.40 6.82
N GLY A 139 8.58 -4.57 8.07
CA GLY A 139 9.09 -3.78 9.21
C GLY A 139 8.12 -2.68 9.67
N VAL A 140 7.99 -2.52 10.98
CA VAL A 140 7.07 -1.54 11.58
C VAL A 140 7.49 -0.09 11.27
N ASP A 141 8.79 0.15 11.04
CA ASP A 141 9.33 1.43 10.57
C ASP A 141 8.70 1.85 9.23
N ILE A 142 8.61 0.92 8.28
CA ILE A 142 7.98 1.17 6.97
C ILE A 142 6.49 1.51 7.14
N LYS A 143 5.77 0.75 7.96
CA LYS A 143 4.35 1.01 8.22
C LYS A 143 4.13 2.39 8.82
N LYS A 144 4.94 2.79 9.81
CA LYS A 144 4.88 4.13 10.42
C LYS A 144 5.17 5.22 9.41
N PHE A 145 6.21 5.05 8.59
CA PHE A 145 6.56 6.00 7.54
C PHE A 145 5.40 6.22 6.57
N LEU A 146 4.80 5.14 6.04
CA LEU A 146 3.70 5.24 5.08
C LEU A 146 2.47 5.90 5.70
N LEU A 147 2.08 5.53 6.92
CA LEU A 147 0.95 6.17 7.60
C LEU A 147 1.19 7.67 7.85
N ALA A 148 2.41 8.05 8.23
CA ALA A 148 2.77 9.45 8.44
C ALA A 148 2.73 10.26 7.13
N LEU A 149 3.31 9.73 6.05
CA LEU A 149 3.26 10.32 4.71
C LEU A 149 1.82 10.60 4.28
N GLU A 150 0.93 9.61 4.46
CA GLU A 150 -0.46 9.76 4.06
C GLU A 150 -1.22 10.78 4.92
N ALA A 151 -0.98 10.78 6.23
CA ALA A 151 -1.58 11.76 7.13
C ALA A 151 -1.15 13.19 6.80
N GLU A 152 0.12 13.43 6.53
CA GLU A 152 0.66 14.74 6.16
C GLU A 152 0.03 15.26 4.85
N ALA A 153 -0.06 14.40 3.83
CA ALA A 153 -0.67 14.76 2.56
C ALA A 153 -2.18 15.05 2.66
N VAL A 154 -2.90 14.41 3.60
CA VAL A 154 -4.29 14.76 3.89
C VAL A 154 -4.39 16.12 4.58
N LEU A 155 -3.51 16.41 5.54
CA LEU A 155 -3.49 17.69 6.27
C LEU A 155 -3.11 18.87 5.38
N SER A 156 -2.16 18.70 4.46
CA SER A 156 -1.75 19.75 3.52
C SER A 156 -2.82 20.09 2.46
N ARG A 157 -3.74 19.16 2.20
CA ARG A 157 -4.87 19.31 1.28
C ARG A 157 -6.15 19.81 1.95
N ALA A 158 -6.21 19.82 3.28
CA ALA A 158 -7.37 20.34 4.00
C ALA A 158 -7.48 21.86 3.76
N PRO A 159 -8.67 22.40 3.48
CA PRO A 159 -8.84 23.85 3.34
C PRO A 159 -8.39 24.53 4.63
N ALA A 160 -7.62 25.61 4.51
CA ALA A 160 -7.16 26.41 5.64
C ALA A 160 -8.38 26.73 6.52
N ARG A 161 -8.37 26.26 7.77
CA ARG A 161 -9.45 26.53 8.73
C ARG A 161 -9.66 28.04 8.77
N SER A 162 -10.79 28.53 8.26
CA SER A 162 -11.18 29.92 8.43
C SER A 162 -11.34 30.17 9.92
N SER A 163 -10.40 30.87 10.52
CA SER A 163 -10.51 31.34 11.89
C SER A 163 -11.61 32.40 11.94
N SER A 164 -12.84 31.98 12.23
CA SER A 164 -13.91 32.91 12.59
C SER A 164 -13.59 33.52 13.94
N ARG A 165 -12.85 34.64 13.91
CA ARG A 165 -12.84 35.59 15.03
C ARG A 165 -14.24 36.18 15.12
N SER A 166 -15.05 35.59 16.00
CA SER A 166 -16.24 36.22 16.59
C SER A 166 -15.77 37.44 17.39
N GLY A 167 -15.69 38.58 16.71
CA GLY A 167 -15.54 39.89 17.33
C GLY A 167 -16.89 40.35 17.82
N ARG A 168 -17.15 40.15 19.12
CA ARG A 168 -18.09 41.00 19.86
C ARG A 168 -17.64 42.45 19.71
N LYS A 169 -18.50 43.32 19.24
CA LYS A 169 -18.98 44.53 19.93
C LYS A 169 -20.17 45.10 19.18
#